data_AF-A0A379WMQ4-F1
#
_entry.id   AF-A0A379WMQ4-F1
#
_cell.length_a   1.000
_cell.length_b   1.000
_cell.length_c   1.000
_cell.angle_alpha   90.00
_cell.angle_beta   90.00
_cell.angle_gamma   90.00
#
_symmetry.space_group_name_H-M   'P 1'
#
loop_
_entity.id
_entity.type
_entity.pdbx_description
1 polymer ?
#
loop_
_entity_poly.entity_id
_entity_poly.type
_entity_poly.pdbx_seq_one_letter_code
_entity_poly.pdbx_strand_id
1 'polypeptide(L)'
;MNFVAIAENGKLVGFNLLVGGGLSIEHGNKKTYARTASEFGYLPLEHTLAVAEAVVTTQRDWGNRTDRKNAKTKYTLERVGVDTFKEEVERRAGIKFEPIRPYEFTGRGDRIGWVKGIDNNWHLTLFIESGRILDYPGRPLKTGLLEIAKIHQGEFRITANQNLIIASVPESQKAKIETLARDHGLMNAVSAQRENSMACVSFPTCPLAMAEAERFLPSFTDKVEAILEKHGIPDEHIVMRVTGCPNGCGSRDAGGNWLSRESAWSL
;
A
#
# COMPACT_ATOMS: atom_id res chain seq x y z
N MET A 1 0.71 -10.26 8.94
CA MET A 1 -0.15 -11.33 8.44
C MET A 1 -1.13 -10.71 7.46
N ASN A 2 -1.50 -11.43 6.42
CA ASN A 2 -2.41 -10.98 5.37
C ASN A 2 -3.49 -12.04 5.19
N PHE A 3 -4.74 -11.61 5.04
CA PHE A 3 -5.90 -12.45 4.78
C PHE A 3 -6.36 -12.20 3.34
N VAL A 4 -6.10 -13.14 2.44
CA VAL A 4 -6.53 -13.04 1.04
C VAL A 4 -7.94 -13.61 0.93
N ALA A 5 -8.90 -12.74 0.64
CA ALA A 5 -10.33 -13.07 0.61
C ALA A 5 -10.64 -14.10 -0.48
N ILE A 6 -11.38 -15.16 -0.10
CA ILE A 6 -11.95 -16.13 -1.04
C ILE A 6 -13.47 -16.01 -0.97
N ALA A 7 -14.09 -15.78 -2.14
CA ALA A 7 -15.53 -15.61 -2.25
C ALA A 7 -16.14 -16.62 -3.22
N GLU A 8 -17.33 -17.11 -2.87
CA GLU A 8 -18.17 -17.95 -3.72
C GLU A 8 -19.54 -17.27 -3.85
N ASN A 9 -20.08 -17.18 -5.07
CA ASN A 9 -21.37 -16.54 -5.34
C ASN A 9 -21.50 -15.11 -4.75
N GLY A 10 -20.40 -14.35 -4.77
CA GLY A 10 -20.36 -12.98 -4.24
C GLY A 10 -20.36 -12.88 -2.71
N LYS A 11 -20.22 -13.99 -1.98
CA LYS A 11 -20.13 -14.03 -0.52
C LYS A 11 -18.77 -14.55 -0.09
N LEU A 12 -18.19 -13.91 0.91
CA LEU A 12 -16.92 -14.32 1.50
C LEU A 12 -17.11 -15.66 2.23
N VAL A 13 -16.32 -16.67 1.85
CA VAL A 13 -16.36 -18.01 2.46
C VAL A 13 -15.16 -18.27 3.38
N GLY A 14 -14.07 -17.53 3.21
CA GLY A 14 -12.90 -17.63 4.07
C GLY A 14 -11.69 -16.89 3.50
N PHE A 15 -10.50 -17.29 3.95
CA PHE A 15 -9.25 -16.60 3.61
C PHE A 15 -8.09 -17.57 3.39
N ASN A 16 -7.22 -17.27 2.42
CA ASN A 16 -5.85 -17.77 2.46
C ASN A 16 -5.02 -16.88 3.40
N LEU A 17 -4.28 -17.51 4.31
CA LEU A 17 -3.40 -16.81 5.24
C LEU A 17 -1.96 -16.77 4.70
N LEU A 18 -1.39 -15.55 4.67
CA LEU A 18 0.04 -15.34 4.40
C LEU A 18 0.72 -14.61 5.56
N VAL A 19 1.89 -15.08 5.99
CA VAL A 19 2.59 -14.57 7.19
C VAL A 19 4.06 -14.25 6.91
N GLY A 20 4.62 -13.26 7.61
CA GLY A 20 6.08 -13.03 7.62
C GLY A 20 6.62 -12.01 6.62
N GLY A 21 5.76 -11.25 5.92
CA GLY A 21 6.24 -10.15 5.07
C GLY A 21 6.86 -9.00 5.87
N GLY A 22 7.91 -8.37 5.34
CA GLY A 22 8.45 -7.14 5.91
C GLY A 22 9.69 -6.57 5.20
N LEU A 23 9.71 -5.25 5.00
CA LEU A 23 10.64 -4.58 4.07
C LEU A 23 11.84 -3.88 4.74
N SER A 24 11.76 -3.53 6.03
CA SER A 24 12.82 -2.78 6.72
C SER A 24 14.15 -3.55 6.77
N ILE A 25 15.24 -2.83 6.44
CA ILE A 25 16.62 -3.31 6.52
C ILE A 25 17.49 -2.24 7.21
N GLU A 26 18.77 -2.53 7.38
CA GLU A 26 19.82 -1.59 7.79
C GLU A 26 20.97 -1.66 6.77
N HIS A 27 21.45 -0.50 6.30
CA HIS A 27 22.54 -0.44 5.34
C HIS A 27 23.81 -1.11 5.90
N GLY A 28 24.49 -1.91 5.07
CA GLY A 28 25.68 -2.68 5.47
C GLY A 28 25.41 -3.89 6.39
N ASN A 29 24.20 -4.04 6.95
CA ASN A 29 23.89 -5.13 7.86
C ASN A 29 23.21 -6.31 7.15
N LYS A 30 24.02 -7.30 6.73
CA LYS A 30 23.57 -8.53 6.06
C LYS A 30 22.66 -9.42 6.91
N LYS A 31 22.54 -9.18 8.22
CA LYS A 31 21.60 -9.90 9.10
C LYS A 31 20.16 -9.37 8.99
N THR A 32 19.98 -8.20 8.35
CA THR A 32 18.66 -7.64 8.06
C THR A 32 18.34 -7.80 6.57
N TYR A 33 17.12 -8.23 6.26
CA TYR A 33 16.72 -8.53 4.88
C TYR A 33 15.23 -8.27 4.69
N ALA A 34 14.83 -7.89 3.47
CA ALA A 34 13.43 -7.88 3.08
C ALA A 34 12.94 -9.32 2.90
N ARG A 35 11.68 -9.60 3.24
CA ARG A 35 11.09 -10.92 3.09
C ARG A 35 9.66 -10.79 2.58
N THR A 36 9.27 -11.61 1.61
CA THR A 36 7.87 -11.81 1.23
C THR A 36 7.13 -12.63 2.29
N ALA A 37 5.81 -12.61 2.26
CA ALA A 37 5.02 -13.46 3.14
C ALA A 37 4.97 -14.89 2.59
N SER A 38 4.92 -15.88 3.47
CA SER A 38 4.76 -17.30 3.14
C SER A 38 3.31 -17.72 3.34
N GLU A 39 2.81 -18.57 2.45
CA GLU A 39 1.49 -19.18 2.56
C GLU A 39 1.42 -20.18 3.71
N PHE A 40 0.34 -20.13 4.49
CA PHE A 40 0.05 -21.10 5.53
C PHE A 40 -1.01 -22.10 5.06
N GLY A 41 -2.07 -21.59 4.45
CA GLY A 41 -3.21 -22.38 3.96
C GLY A 41 -4.51 -21.58 4.03
N TYR A 42 -5.60 -22.23 3.66
CA TYR A 42 -6.95 -21.68 3.74
C TYR A 42 -7.56 -21.90 5.13
N LEU A 43 -8.39 -20.94 5.57
CA LEU A 43 -9.24 -21.05 6.74
C LEU A 43 -10.69 -20.62 6.41
N PRO A 44 -11.70 -21.33 6.94
CA PRO A 44 -13.10 -20.87 6.94
C PRO A 44 -13.27 -19.53 7.68
N LEU A 45 -14.27 -18.76 7.27
CA LEU A 45 -14.50 -17.40 7.76
C LEU A 45 -14.67 -17.31 9.28
N GLU A 46 -15.35 -18.28 9.89
CA GLU A 46 -15.61 -18.36 11.34
C GLU A 46 -14.34 -18.41 12.20
N HIS A 47 -13.21 -18.84 11.64
CA HIS A 47 -11.95 -19.00 12.37
C HIS A 47 -11.01 -17.79 12.27
N THR A 48 -11.42 -16.74 11.56
CA THR A 48 -10.56 -15.58 11.24
C THR A 48 -9.93 -14.95 12.48
N LEU A 49 -10.73 -14.69 13.52
CA LEU A 49 -10.24 -14.02 14.73
C LEU A 49 -9.34 -14.93 15.57
N ALA A 50 -9.70 -16.21 15.70
CA ALA A 50 -8.89 -17.19 16.43
C ALA A 50 -7.52 -17.37 15.78
N VAL A 51 -7.46 -17.43 14.44
CA VAL A 51 -6.21 -17.50 13.69
C VAL A 51 -5.40 -16.21 13.82
N ALA A 52 -6.03 -15.05 13.74
CA ALA A 52 -5.36 -13.76 13.93
C ALA A 52 -4.70 -13.68 15.32
N GLU A 53 -5.43 -14.05 16.37
CA GLU A 53 -4.92 -14.10 17.74
C GLU A 53 -3.78 -15.12 17.88
N ALA A 54 -3.92 -16.30 17.30
CA ALA A 54 -2.89 -17.34 17.33
C ALA A 54 -1.58 -16.87 16.67
N VAL A 55 -1.64 -16.20 15.52
CA VAL A 55 -0.45 -15.63 14.85
C VAL A 55 0.20 -14.55 15.71
N VAL A 56 -0.60 -13.64 16.28
CA VAL A 56 -0.10 -12.54 17.12
C VAL A 56 0.55 -13.07 18.40
N THR A 57 -0.09 -14.01 19.10
CA THR A 57 0.43 -14.57 20.35
C THR A 57 1.65 -15.45 20.10
N THR A 58 1.68 -16.23 19.02
CA THR A 58 2.88 -17.02 18.65
C THR A 58 4.06 -16.10 18.38
N GLN A 59 3.86 -15.04 17.59
CA GLN A 59 4.90 -14.04 17.38
C GLN A 59 5.30 -13.34 18.68
N ARG A 60 4.34 -13.07 19.57
CA ARG A 60 4.62 -12.42 20.86
C ARG A 60 5.58 -13.26 21.70
N ASP A 61 5.33 -14.56 21.78
CA ASP A 61 6.06 -15.49 22.63
C ASP A 61 7.41 -15.89 22.01
N TRP A 62 7.46 -16.05 20.69
CA TRP A 62 8.65 -16.53 20.00
C TRP A 62 9.51 -15.40 19.44
N GLY A 63 9.03 -14.16 19.36
CA GLY A 63 9.81 -13.03 18.85
C GLY A 63 11.09 -12.79 19.66
N ASN A 64 12.21 -12.51 18.99
CA ASN A 64 13.44 -12.14 19.69
C ASN A 64 13.23 -10.81 20.43
N ARG A 65 13.22 -10.84 21.78
CA ARG A 65 13.00 -9.65 22.61
C ARG A 65 14.29 -8.93 23.01
N THR A 66 15.44 -9.59 22.85
CA THR A 66 16.76 -9.04 23.17
C THR A 66 17.26 -8.15 22.04
N ASP A 67 17.20 -8.64 20.79
CA ASP A 67 17.60 -7.85 19.61
C ASP A 67 16.36 -7.33 18.88
N ARG A 68 16.08 -6.03 19.05
CA ARG A 68 14.99 -5.34 18.37
C ARG A 68 15.07 -5.43 16.84
N LYS A 69 16.28 -5.47 16.26
CA LYS A 69 16.47 -5.56 14.80
C LYS A 69 16.12 -6.95 14.27
N ASN A 70 16.10 -7.97 15.12
CA ASN A 70 15.72 -9.35 14.83
C ASN A 70 14.32 -9.73 15.36
N ALA A 71 13.53 -8.76 15.88
CA ALA A 71 12.27 -9.02 16.56
C ALA A 71 11.05 -9.22 15.63
N LYS A 72 11.13 -8.86 14.35
CA LYS A 72 10.01 -8.97 13.40
C LYS A 72 9.69 -10.43 13.04
N THR A 73 8.42 -10.72 12.76
CA THR A 73 7.93 -12.06 12.39
C THR A 73 8.70 -12.70 11.24
N LYS A 74 9.18 -11.90 10.27
CA LYS A 74 10.02 -12.40 9.18
C LYS A 74 11.26 -13.15 9.69
N TYR A 75 11.90 -12.67 10.76
CA TYR A 75 13.06 -13.31 11.36
C TYR A 75 12.67 -14.49 12.25
N THR A 76 11.54 -14.39 12.96
CA THR A 76 11.00 -15.52 13.75
C THR A 76 10.75 -16.73 12.86
N LEU A 77 10.08 -16.54 11.71
CA LEU A 77 9.80 -17.62 10.76
C LEU A 77 11.08 -18.27 10.22
N GLU A 78 12.08 -17.49 9.83
CA GLU A 78 13.35 -18.05 9.35
C GLU A 78 14.10 -18.81 10.45
N ARG A 79 13.97 -18.40 11.71
CA ARG A 79 14.64 -19.07 12.83
C ARG A 79 13.97 -20.38 13.23
N VAL A 80 12.64 -20.45 13.21
CA VAL A 80 11.89 -21.64 13.69
C VAL A 80 11.40 -22.55 12.56
N GLY A 81 11.39 -22.07 11.32
CA GLY A 81 10.77 -22.73 10.19
C GLY A 81 9.29 -22.31 10.02
N VAL A 82 8.83 -22.24 8.77
CA VAL A 82 7.43 -21.89 8.44
C VAL A 82 6.47 -22.93 9.00
N ASP A 83 6.78 -24.22 8.84
CA ASP A 83 5.93 -25.33 9.28
C ASP A 83 5.77 -25.36 10.80
N THR A 84 6.86 -25.21 11.56
CA THR A 84 6.82 -25.13 13.03
C THR A 84 5.93 -23.98 13.51
N PHE A 85 6.02 -22.82 12.86
CA PHE A 85 5.17 -21.67 13.22
C PHE A 85 3.70 -21.94 12.84
N LYS A 86 3.45 -22.54 11.69
CA LYS A 86 2.11 -22.92 11.23
C LYS A 86 1.47 -23.91 12.21
N GLU A 87 2.17 -24.94 12.64
CA GLU A 87 1.69 -25.96 13.58
C GLU A 87 1.30 -25.35 14.94
N GLU A 88 2.08 -24.41 15.46
CA GLU A 88 1.72 -23.73 16.71
C GLU A 88 0.49 -22.83 16.54
N VAL A 89 0.37 -22.15 15.39
CA VAL A 89 -0.83 -21.36 15.08
C VAL A 89 -2.07 -22.25 14.99
N GLU A 90 -1.98 -23.40 14.31
CA GLU A 90 -3.05 -24.41 14.28
C GLU A 90 -3.45 -24.88 15.68
N ARG A 91 -2.44 -25.21 16.51
CA ARG A 91 -2.66 -25.66 17.88
C ARG A 91 -3.38 -24.61 18.74
N ARG A 92 -2.98 -23.33 18.63
CA ARG A 92 -3.60 -22.23 19.39
C ARG A 92 -4.98 -21.84 18.88
N ALA A 93 -5.16 -21.85 17.56
CA ALA A 93 -6.45 -21.51 16.94
C ALA A 93 -7.47 -22.64 17.03
N GLY A 94 -7.02 -23.88 17.30
CA GLY A 94 -7.89 -25.05 17.37
C GLY A 94 -8.38 -25.51 16.00
N ILE A 95 -7.59 -25.28 14.94
CA ILE A 95 -7.94 -25.62 13.55
C ILE A 95 -6.79 -26.35 12.85
N LYS A 96 -7.07 -26.92 11.68
CA LYS A 96 -6.07 -27.31 10.70
C LYS A 96 -6.27 -26.49 9.43
N PHE A 97 -5.20 -25.94 8.89
CA PHE A 97 -5.30 -25.19 7.64
C PHE A 97 -5.58 -26.15 6.49
N GLU A 98 -6.53 -25.78 5.64
CA GLU A 98 -6.77 -26.44 4.36
C GLU A 98 -5.70 -26.03 3.33
N PRO A 99 -5.57 -26.77 2.21
CA PRO A 99 -4.76 -26.33 1.07
C PRO A 99 -5.15 -24.91 0.62
N ILE A 100 -4.17 -24.16 0.13
CA ILE A 100 -4.40 -22.84 -0.45
C ILE A 100 -5.43 -22.94 -1.57
N ARG A 101 -6.42 -22.05 -1.55
CA ARG A 101 -7.36 -21.89 -2.66
C ARG A 101 -6.75 -20.99 -3.74
N PRO A 102 -6.99 -21.22 -5.04
CA PRO A 102 -6.37 -20.44 -6.11
C PRO A 102 -6.67 -18.93 -6.00
N TYR A 103 -5.66 -18.10 -6.25
CA TYR A 103 -5.79 -16.65 -6.35
C TYR A 103 -4.70 -16.07 -7.26
N GLU A 104 -4.94 -14.91 -7.86
CA GLU A 104 -3.98 -14.19 -8.70
C GLU A 104 -4.11 -12.68 -8.45
N PHE A 105 -2.99 -11.97 -8.52
CA PHE A 105 -2.96 -10.51 -8.49
C PHE A 105 -2.57 -9.98 -9.87
N THR A 106 -3.39 -9.09 -10.43
CA THR A 106 -3.16 -8.49 -11.76
C THR A 106 -2.55 -7.09 -11.70
N GLY A 107 -2.54 -6.45 -10.52
CA GLY A 107 -2.02 -5.10 -10.37
C GLY A 107 -2.06 -4.61 -8.93
N ARG A 108 -1.51 -3.42 -8.70
CA ARG A 108 -1.46 -2.76 -7.39
C ARG A 108 -1.88 -1.29 -7.42
N GLY A 109 -2.11 -0.73 -8.62
CA GLY A 109 -2.53 0.67 -8.79
C GLY A 109 -3.98 0.89 -8.35
N ASP A 110 -4.30 2.13 -8.07
CA ASP A 110 -5.69 2.54 -7.85
C ASP A 110 -6.44 2.67 -9.18
N ARG A 111 -7.78 2.62 -9.12
CA ARG A 111 -8.62 2.87 -10.29
C ARG A 111 -8.98 4.36 -10.34
N ILE A 112 -8.09 5.18 -10.91
CA ILE A 112 -8.25 6.64 -11.01
C ILE A 112 -9.51 7.00 -11.82
N GLY A 113 -10.24 8.02 -11.38
CA GLY A 113 -11.50 8.45 -12.00
C GLY A 113 -12.72 7.68 -11.51
N TRP A 114 -13.77 7.67 -12.33
CA TRP A 114 -15.06 7.08 -11.99
C TRP A 114 -15.11 5.58 -12.27
N VAL A 115 -15.56 4.81 -11.29
CA VAL A 115 -15.90 3.40 -11.46
C VAL A 115 -17.28 3.11 -10.89
N LYS A 116 -18.03 2.21 -11.55
CA LYS A 116 -19.34 1.79 -11.08
C LYS A 116 -19.19 0.84 -9.89
N GLY A 117 -19.94 1.10 -8.83
CA GLY A 117 -20.02 0.25 -7.63
C GLY A 117 -21.23 -0.68 -7.67
N ILE A 118 -21.72 -1.06 -6.50
CA ILE A 118 -22.99 -1.79 -6.34
C ILE A 118 -24.18 -0.83 -6.48
N ASP A 119 -25.34 -1.37 -6.82
CA ASP A 119 -26.57 -0.60 -7.05
C ASP A 119 -26.39 0.51 -8.10
N ASN A 120 -26.88 1.72 -7.82
CA ASN A 120 -26.64 2.90 -8.65
C ASN A 120 -25.60 3.87 -8.08
N ASN A 121 -24.61 3.31 -7.36
CA ASN A 121 -23.52 4.07 -6.75
C ASN A 121 -22.25 4.02 -7.60
N TRP A 122 -21.46 5.09 -7.47
CA TRP A 122 -20.20 5.29 -8.16
C TRP A 122 -19.09 5.65 -7.17
N HIS A 123 -17.86 5.37 -7.55
CA HIS A 123 -16.67 5.73 -6.78
C HIS A 123 -15.78 6.62 -7.64
N LEU A 124 -15.42 7.80 -7.15
CA LEU A 124 -14.45 8.69 -7.79
C LEU A 124 -13.14 8.61 -7.03
N THR A 125 -12.13 8.02 -7.64
CA THR A 125 -10.77 8.03 -7.10
C THR A 125 -10.02 9.25 -7.59
N LEU A 126 -9.53 10.05 -6.66
CA LEU A 126 -8.73 11.25 -6.90
C LEU A 126 -7.25 10.94 -6.70
N PHE A 127 -6.44 11.19 -7.73
CA PHE A 127 -5.00 11.15 -7.58
C PHE A 127 -4.54 12.35 -6.74
N ILE A 128 -3.81 12.08 -5.65
CA ILE A 128 -3.24 13.10 -4.76
C ILE A 128 -1.74 12.81 -4.64
N GLU A 129 -0.92 13.65 -5.28
CA GLU A 129 0.52 13.45 -5.30
C GLU A 129 1.10 13.38 -3.87
N SER A 130 1.71 12.24 -3.54
CA SER A 130 2.21 11.89 -2.20
C SER A 130 1.16 11.94 -1.06
N GLY A 131 -0.14 11.94 -1.38
CA GLY A 131 -1.23 12.11 -0.41
C GLY A 131 -1.22 13.46 0.32
N ARG A 132 -0.51 14.47 -0.19
CA ARG A 132 -0.35 15.76 0.48
C ARG A 132 -1.53 16.68 0.18
N ILE A 133 -2.51 16.69 1.08
CA ILE A 133 -3.69 17.55 1.00
C ILE A 133 -3.39 18.92 1.61
N LEU A 134 -3.15 19.91 0.75
CA LEU A 134 -2.95 21.31 1.11
C LEU A 134 -3.54 22.20 0.01
N ASP A 135 -3.92 23.43 0.35
CA ASP A 135 -4.26 24.42 -0.67
C ASP A 135 -2.99 25.02 -1.26
N TYR A 136 -2.79 24.80 -2.57
CA TYR A 136 -1.73 25.38 -3.36
C TYR A 136 -2.26 26.55 -4.20
N PRO A 137 -1.41 27.50 -4.63
CA PRO A 137 -1.82 28.54 -5.58
C PRO A 137 -2.45 27.92 -6.83
N GLY A 138 -3.71 28.27 -7.12
CA GLY A 138 -4.48 27.73 -8.24
C GLY A 138 -4.94 26.26 -8.12
N ARG A 139 -4.66 25.59 -6.99
CA ARG A 139 -5.11 24.21 -6.70
C ARG A 139 -5.50 24.06 -5.22
N PRO A 140 -6.66 24.59 -4.81
CA PRO A 140 -7.15 24.53 -3.44
C PRO A 140 -7.68 23.13 -3.06
N LEU A 141 -6.81 22.12 -3.01
CA LEU A 141 -7.17 20.71 -2.81
C LEU A 141 -7.90 20.47 -1.48
N LYS A 142 -7.42 21.08 -0.39
CA LYS A 142 -7.98 20.89 0.95
C LYS A 142 -9.37 21.52 1.04
N THR A 143 -9.52 22.72 0.49
CA THR A 143 -10.82 23.40 0.42
C THR A 143 -11.79 22.62 -0.48
N GLY A 144 -11.35 22.12 -1.64
CA GLY A 144 -12.19 21.31 -2.53
C GLY A 144 -12.71 20.03 -1.87
N LEU A 145 -11.84 19.30 -1.17
CA LEU A 145 -12.24 18.13 -0.40
C LEU A 145 -13.21 18.46 0.74
N LEU A 146 -13.06 19.62 1.37
CA LEU A 146 -13.99 20.11 2.39
C LEU A 146 -15.38 20.41 1.79
N GLU A 147 -15.44 21.08 0.64
CA GLU A 147 -16.72 21.37 -0.04
C GLU A 147 -17.42 20.10 -0.51
N ILE A 148 -16.66 19.13 -1.03
CA ILE A 148 -17.18 17.80 -1.36
C ILE A 148 -17.73 17.11 -0.10
N ALA A 149 -16.98 17.13 1.01
CA ALA A 149 -17.39 16.51 2.26
C ALA A 149 -18.70 17.09 2.83
N LYS A 150 -18.99 18.38 2.61
CA LYS A 150 -20.24 19.02 3.04
C LYS A 150 -21.48 18.49 2.31
N ILE A 151 -21.34 18.03 1.07
CA ILE A 151 -22.47 17.60 0.24
C ILE A 151 -22.52 16.08 0.02
N HIS A 152 -21.40 15.39 0.24
CA HIS A 152 -21.27 13.96 0.02
C HIS A 152 -22.12 13.18 1.02
N GLN A 153 -22.85 12.18 0.52
CA GLN A 153 -23.77 11.38 1.33
C GLN A 153 -23.17 10.04 1.76
N GLY A 154 -22.03 9.67 1.19
CA GLY A 154 -21.32 8.44 1.50
C GLY A 154 -20.12 8.70 2.39
N GLU A 155 -19.04 7.98 2.08
CA GLU A 155 -17.80 8.00 2.85
C GLU A 155 -16.60 8.32 1.95
N PHE A 156 -15.49 8.67 2.57
CA PHE A 156 -14.19 8.68 1.90
C PHE A 156 -13.40 7.43 2.27
N ARG A 157 -12.64 6.90 1.31
CA ARG A 157 -11.73 5.77 1.53
C ARG A 157 -10.31 6.20 1.17
N ILE A 158 -9.40 6.15 2.13
CA ILE A 158 -7.98 6.42 1.89
C ILE A 158 -7.35 5.15 1.33
N THR A 159 -6.64 5.27 0.20
CA THR A 159 -6.04 4.10 -0.47
C THR A 159 -4.64 3.80 0.07
N ALA A 160 -4.16 2.58 -0.20
CA ALA A 160 -2.79 2.20 0.10
C ALA A 160 -1.74 2.91 -0.79
N ASN A 161 -2.17 3.53 -1.89
CA ASN A 161 -1.32 4.34 -2.78
C ASN A 161 -1.42 5.84 -2.48
N GLN A 162 -1.86 6.21 -1.28
CA GLN A 162 -1.92 7.59 -0.77
C GLN A 162 -2.96 8.49 -1.45
N ASN A 163 -3.92 7.90 -2.18
CA ASN A 163 -5.01 8.62 -2.83
C ASN A 163 -6.29 8.59 -1.98
N LEU A 164 -7.34 9.25 -2.48
CA LEU A 164 -8.63 9.33 -1.82
C LEU A 164 -9.76 8.92 -2.78
N ILE A 165 -10.66 8.06 -2.31
CA ILE A 165 -11.88 7.68 -3.03
C ILE A 165 -13.06 8.39 -2.39
N ILE A 166 -13.81 9.14 -3.19
CA ILE A 166 -15.17 9.60 -2.84
C ILE A 166 -16.11 8.46 -3.17
N ALA A 167 -16.47 7.68 -2.16
CA ALA A 167 -17.13 6.41 -2.34
C ALA A 167 -18.65 6.50 -2.20
N SER A 168 -19.37 5.71 -3.00
CA SER A 168 -20.81 5.55 -2.91
C SER A 168 -21.57 6.82 -3.28
N VAL A 169 -21.15 7.47 -4.37
CA VAL A 169 -21.82 8.64 -4.94
C VAL A 169 -23.01 8.17 -5.78
N PRO A 170 -24.25 8.58 -5.46
CA PRO A 170 -25.40 8.31 -6.33
C PRO A 170 -25.17 8.90 -7.73
N GLU A 171 -25.63 8.22 -8.77
CA GLU A 171 -25.44 8.68 -10.15
C GLU A 171 -25.90 10.13 -10.38
N SER A 172 -26.99 10.56 -9.74
CA SER A 172 -27.52 11.93 -9.81
C SER A 172 -26.58 13.01 -9.24
N GLN A 173 -25.64 12.64 -8.37
CA GLN A 173 -24.69 13.55 -7.73
C GLN A 173 -23.32 13.59 -8.41
N LYS A 174 -23.05 12.71 -9.39
CA LYS A 174 -21.73 12.61 -10.06
C LYS A 174 -21.28 13.94 -10.61
N ALA A 175 -22.14 14.63 -11.37
CA ALA A 175 -21.80 15.90 -12.01
C ALA A 175 -21.40 16.95 -10.98
N LYS A 176 -22.14 17.06 -9.87
CA LYS A 176 -21.88 18.05 -8.81
C LYS A 176 -20.54 17.79 -8.11
N ILE A 177 -20.25 16.53 -7.79
CA ILE A 177 -18.99 16.12 -7.15
C ILE A 177 -17.82 16.34 -8.11
N GLU A 178 -17.99 15.98 -9.38
CA GLU A 178 -16.95 16.14 -10.40
C GLU A 178 -16.64 17.61 -10.67
N THR A 179 -17.65 18.49 -10.76
CA THR A 179 -17.44 19.93 -10.89
C THR A 179 -16.58 20.46 -9.74
N LEU A 180 -16.93 20.16 -8.48
CA LEU A 180 -16.13 20.57 -7.34
C LEU A 180 -14.70 20.02 -7.41
N ALA A 181 -14.54 18.75 -7.77
CA ALA A 181 -13.23 18.12 -7.87
C ALA A 181 -12.36 18.75 -8.97
N ARG A 182 -12.93 19.07 -10.14
CA ARG A 182 -12.23 19.75 -11.23
C ARG A 182 -11.89 21.19 -10.89
N ASP A 183 -12.83 21.96 -10.37
CA ASP A 183 -12.66 23.37 -10.04
C ASP A 183 -11.55 23.60 -8.99
N HIS A 184 -11.33 22.62 -8.11
CA HIS A 184 -10.30 22.69 -7.07
C HIS A 184 -8.99 21.97 -7.46
N GLY A 185 -8.88 21.46 -8.69
CA GLY A 185 -7.67 20.82 -9.21
C GLY A 185 -7.40 19.39 -8.70
N LEU A 186 -8.41 18.72 -8.13
CA LEU A 186 -8.32 17.33 -7.64
C LEU A 186 -8.40 16.29 -8.77
N MET A 187 -8.79 16.69 -9.98
CA MET A 187 -8.90 15.84 -11.17
C MET A 187 -7.99 16.32 -12.32
N ASN A 188 -6.86 16.96 -12.00
CA ASN A 188 -5.86 17.27 -13.01
C ASN A 188 -5.30 15.95 -13.56
N ALA A 189 -5.29 15.82 -14.89
CA ALA A 189 -4.74 14.64 -15.54
C ALA A 189 -3.23 14.54 -15.29
N VAL A 190 -2.76 13.32 -15.07
CA VAL A 190 -1.36 12.97 -14.88
C VAL A 190 -1.05 11.71 -15.69
N SER A 191 0.23 11.42 -15.91
CA SER A 191 0.65 10.21 -16.63
C SER A 191 0.37 8.93 -15.83
N ALA A 192 0.25 7.80 -16.52
CA ALA A 192 0.20 6.48 -15.87
C ALA A 192 1.44 6.22 -15.01
N GLN A 193 2.60 6.75 -15.41
CA GLN A 193 3.83 6.69 -14.63
C GLN A 193 3.68 7.37 -13.27
N ARG A 194 3.04 8.55 -13.23
CA ARG A 194 2.83 9.30 -11.98
C ARG A 194 1.79 8.65 -11.07
N GLU A 195 0.71 8.13 -11.63
CA GLU A 195 -0.30 7.35 -10.88
C GLU A 195 0.28 6.11 -10.20
N ASN A 196 1.34 5.53 -10.77
CA ASN A 196 2.04 4.35 -10.27
C ASN A 196 3.37 4.67 -9.56
N SER A 197 3.59 5.95 -9.19
CA SER A 197 4.75 6.41 -8.45
C SER A 197 4.40 6.78 -7.01
N MET A 198 5.25 6.44 -6.04
CA MET A 198 4.98 6.72 -4.62
C MET A 198 6.26 7.06 -3.84
N ALA A 199 6.13 7.88 -2.80
CA ALA A 199 7.21 8.18 -1.87
C ALA A 199 6.77 8.13 -0.41
N CYS A 200 7.72 7.88 0.49
CA CYS A 200 7.49 8.19 1.92
C CYS A 200 7.66 9.68 2.19
N VAL A 201 7.19 10.13 3.36
CA VAL A 201 7.34 11.53 3.81
C VAL A 201 8.81 12.00 3.76
N SER A 202 9.71 11.34 4.49
CA SER A 202 11.10 11.78 4.66
C SER A 202 11.18 13.21 5.26
N PHE A 203 12.10 14.06 4.81
CA PHE A 203 12.18 15.46 5.22
C PHE A 203 10.91 16.24 4.83
N PRO A 204 10.52 17.28 5.60
CA PRO A 204 11.26 17.87 6.74
C PRO A 204 10.87 17.29 8.11
N THR A 205 9.89 16.37 8.18
CA THR A 205 9.29 15.95 9.46
C THR A 205 9.80 14.61 9.96
N CYS A 206 10.28 13.72 9.10
CA CYS A 206 10.80 12.42 9.54
C CYS A 206 12.20 12.59 10.15
N PRO A 207 12.40 12.27 11.44
CA PRO A 207 13.70 12.42 12.10
C PRO A 207 14.72 11.34 11.69
N LEU A 208 14.30 10.35 10.89
CA LEU A 208 15.14 9.24 10.41
C LEU A 208 15.48 9.37 8.92
N ALA A 209 15.12 10.50 8.30
CA ALA A 209 15.37 10.76 6.89
C ALA A 209 16.88 10.85 6.61
N MET A 210 17.35 10.13 5.59
CA MET A 210 18.72 10.24 5.07
C MET A 210 18.75 11.01 3.74
N ALA A 211 17.70 10.89 2.93
CA ALA A 211 17.54 11.60 1.67
C ALA A 211 16.07 12.03 1.45
N GLU A 212 15.85 13.06 0.64
CA GLU A 212 14.49 13.46 0.21
C GLU A 212 13.72 12.30 -0.43
N ALA A 213 12.40 12.28 -0.24
CA ALA A 213 11.53 11.33 -0.89
C ALA A 213 10.27 12.04 -1.43
N GLU A 214 9.33 12.43 -0.57
CA GLU A 214 8.11 13.15 -0.97
C GLU A 214 8.42 14.40 -1.80
N ARG A 215 9.30 15.28 -1.32
CA ARG A 215 9.64 16.53 -2.03
C ARG A 215 10.47 16.31 -3.30
N PHE A 216 11.08 15.14 -3.43
CA PHE A 216 11.90 14.77 -4.59
C PHE A 216 11.05 14.13 -5.70
N LEU A 217 10.03 13.36 -5.33
CA LEU A 217 9.24 12.53 -6.25
C LEU A 217 8.66 13.29 -7.44
N PRO A 218 8.07 14.50 -7.32
CA PRO A 218 7.44 15.17 -8.45
C PRO A 218 8.44 15.44 -9.58
N SER A 219 9.53 16.15 -9.28
CA SER A 219 10.58 16.49 -10.27
C SER A 219 11.38 15.29 -10.76
N PHE A 220 11.44 14.22 -9.97
CA PHE A 220 12.05 12.97 -10.43
C PHE A 220 11.14 12.25 -11.42
N THR A 221 9.83 12.24 -11.17
CA THR A 221 8.83 11.65 -12.07
C THR A 221 8.80 12.39 -13.40
N ASP A 222 8.92 13.72 -13.41
CA ASP A 222 9.05 14.51 -14.66
C ASP A 222 10.19 14.00 -15.56
N LYS A 223 11.34 13.65 -14.95
CA LYS A 223 12.50 13.12 -15.69
C LYS A 223 12.25 11.72 -16.23
N VAL A 224 11.52 10.88 -15.50
CA VAL A 224 11.18 9.53 -15.92
C VAL A 224 10.15 9.56 -17.04
N GLU A 225 9.15 10.44 -16.95
CA GLU A 225 8.18 10.68 -18.03
C GLU A 225 8.89 11.09 -19.33
N ALA A 226 9.84 12.04 -19.26
CA ALA A 226 10.64 12.42 -20.42
C ALA A 226 11.47 11.26 -21.01
N ILE A 227 11.91 10.30 -20.19
CA ILE A 227 12.60 9.09 -20.65
C ILE A 227 11.61 8.16 -21.35
N LEU A 228 10.42 7.94 -20.79
CA LEU A 228 9.38 7.10 -21.40
C LEU A 228 8.93 7.67 -22.75
N GLU A 229 8.72 8.98 -22.83
CA GLU A 229 8.43 9.71 -24.07
C GLU A 229 9.55 9.50 -25.10
N LYS A 230 10.81 9.70 -24.71
CA LYS A 230 11.97 9.50 -25.59
C LYS A 230 12.04 8.07 -26.16
N HIS A 231 11.57 7.08 -25.40
CA HIS A 231 11.55 5.68 -25.82
C HIS A 231 10.23 5.22 -26.46
N GLY A 232 9.28 6.14 -26.71
CA GLY A 232 8.04 5.86 -27.43
C GLY A 232 7.02 5.04 -26.63
N ILE A 233 7.09 5.08 -25.30
CA ILE A 233 6.17 4.36 -24.40
C ILE A 233 5.55 5.28 -23.32
N PRO A 234 5.00 6.46 -23.69
CA PRO A 234 4.49 7.44 -22.72
C PRO A 234 3.25 6.98 -21.93
N ASP A 235 2.49 6.03 -22.50
CA ASP A 235 1.28 5.47 -21.88
C ASP A 235 1.57 4.26 -20.98
N GLU A 236 2.81 3.75 -21.00
CA GLU A 236 3.27 2.68 -20.12
C GLU A 236 3.69 3.22 -18.76
N HIS A 237 3.83 2.33 -17.79
CA HIS A 237 4.30 2.70 -16.46
C HIS A 237 5.26 1.66 -15.87
N ILE A 238 6.14 2.14 -15.01
CA ILE A 238 6.98 1.35 -14.14
C ILE A 238 6.56 1.67 -12.70
N VAL A 239 6.26 0.64 -11.90
CA VAL A 239 6.00 0.85 -10.47
C VAL A 239 7.26 1.38 -9.81
N MET A 240 7.26 2.68 -9.49
CA MET A 240 8.43 3.41 -9.05
C MET A 240 8.22 3.95 -7.64
N ARG A 241 9.12 3.60 -6.72
CA ARG A 241 8.96 3.98 -5.31
C ARG A 241 10.23 4.58 -4.73
N VAL A 242 10.09 5.70 -4.02
CA VAL A 242 11.19 6.40 -3.35
C VAL A 242 11.00 6.35 -1.83
N THR A 243 12.09 6.16 -1.11
CA THR A 243 12.07 6.00 0.35
C THR A 243 13.34 6.55 0.95
N GLY A 244 13.19 7.50 1.86
CA GLY A 244 14.29 8.35 2.32
C GLY A 244 15.30 7.67 3.24
N CYS A 245 15.06 6.44 3.71
CA CYS A 245 15.96 5.67 4.59
C CYS A 245 15.66 4.16 4.52
N PRO A 246 16.53 3.27 5.08
CA PRO A 246 16.42 1.82 4.96
C PRO A 246 15.24 1.16 5.70
N ASN A 247 14.48 1.94 6.48
CA ASN A 247 13.24 1.47 7.09
C ASN A 247 12.18 1.05 6.05
N GLY A 248 12.23 1.62 4.83
CA GLY A 248 11.42 1.16 3.70
C GLY A 248 9.95 1.58 3.74
N CYS A 249 9.61 2.71 4.39
CA CYS A 249 8.23 3.19 4.55
C CYS A 249 7.52 3.49 3.22
N GLY A 250 8.26 3.83 2.17
CA GLY A 250 7.71 4.02 0.82
C GLY A 250 7.32 2.70 0.12
N SER A 251 7.18 1.62 0.88
CA SER A 251 6.87 0.27 0.41
C SER A 251 7.79 -0.17 -0.74
N ARG A 252 9.11 -0.20 -0.48
CA ARG A 252 10.12 -0.73 -1.42
C ARG A 252 9.63 -2.03 -2.03
N ASP A 253 9.66 -2.11 -3.35
CA ASP A 253 9.30 -3.35 -4.01
C ASP A 253 10.40 -4.38 -3.79
N ALA A 254 10.03 -5.60 -3.35
CA ALA A 254 11.02 -6.64 -3.08
C ALA A 254 11.70 -7.18 -4.35
N GLY A 255 11.18 -6.82 -5.54
CA GLY A 255 11.72 -7.20 -6.85
C GLY A 255 11.69 -6.11 -7.92
N GLY A 256 11.56 -4.82 -7.56
CA GLY A 256 11.49 -3.69 -8.50
C GLY A 256 12.69 -2.74 -8.41
N ASN A 257 12.85 -1.87 -9.42
CA ASN A 257 13.88 -0.82 -9.44
C ASN A 257 13.67 0.15 -8.26
N TRP A 258 14.60 0.19 -7.31
CA TRP A 258 14.53 1.10 -6.15
C TRP A 258 15.72 2.04 -6.10
N LEU A 259 15.48 3.24 -5.54
CA LEU A 259 16.52 4.20 -5.20
C LEU A 259 16.56 4.38 -3.68
N SER A 260 17.65 3.97 -3.06
CA SER A 260 18.01 4.32 -1.68
C SER A 260 19.33 5.05 -1.73
N ARG A 261 19.32 6.37 -1.56
CA ARG A 261 20.53 7.18 -1.63
C ARG A 261 21.26 7.12 -0.29
N GLU A 262 22.51 6.66 -0.32
CA GLU A 262 23.48 6.84 0.74
C GLU A 262 24.12 8.22 0.55
N SER A 263 24.41 8.93 1.64
CA SER A 263 25.09 10.22 1.62
C SER A 263 26.51 10.08 1.06
N ALA A 264 26.64 10.08 -0.27
CA ALA A 264 27.91 10.10 -1.00
C ALA A 264 27.71 10.71 -2.40
N TRP A 265 27.33 11.99 -2.43
CA TRP A 265 27.70 12.89 -3.52
C TRP A 265 28.10 14.20 -2.85
N SER A 266 29.36 14.28 -2.42
CA SER A 266 30.05 15.56 -2.38
C SER A 266 30.01 16.12 -3.80
N LEU A 267 29.59 17.37 -3.93
CA LEU A 267 29.79 18.19 -5.12
C LEU A 267 31.23 18.07 -5.64
#